data_AF-A0A4S0JNV9-F1
#
_entry.id   AF-A0A4S0JNV9-F1
#
_cell.length_a   1.000
_cell.length_b   1.000
_cell.length_c   1.000
_cell.angle_alpha   90.00
_cell.angle_beta   90.00
_cell.angle_gamma   90.00
#
_symmetry.space_group_name_H-M   'P 1'
#
loop_
_entity.id
_entity.type
_entity.pdbx_description
1 polymer ?
#
loop_
_entity_poly.entity_id
_entity_poly.type
_entity_poly.pdbx_seq_one_letter_code
_entity_poly.pdbx_strand_id
1 'polypeptide(L)' 'MITSVLKKLATAVAVFTVALAPGVLAQDLPGKGIVVRQIKGEDYTSVFQHLIVQHGLEALGYTVEEPQIANYPTIHIA' A
#
# COMPACT_ATOMS: atom_id res chain seq x y z
N MET A 1 -11.65 -17.00 -42.70
CA MET A 1 -12.17 -15.62 -42.54
C MET A 1 -12.74 -15.37 -41.14
N ILE A 2 -13.62 -16.24 -40.63
CA ILE A 2 -14.28 -16.13 -39.31
C ILE A 2 -13.29 -16.03 -38.13
N THR A 3 -12.22 -16.83 -38.14
CA THR A 3 -11.18 -16.84 -37.09
C THR A 3 -10.38 -15.54 -36.99
N SER A 4 -10.21 -14.81 -38.10
CA SER A 4 -9.53 -13.51 -38.12
C SER A 4 -10.42 -12.41 -37.53
N VAL A 5 -11.71 -12.44 -37.85
CA VAL A 5 -12.71 -11.51 -37.30
C VAL A 5 -12.89 -11.72 -35.80
N LEU A 6 -12.93 -12.97 -35.34
CA LEU A 6 -13.06 -13.29 -33.93
C LEU A 6 -11.85 -12.81 -33.11
N LYS A 7 -10.63 -12.95 -33.65
CA LYS A 7 -9.41 -12.40 -33.03
C LYS A 7 -9.45 -10.88 -32.92
N LYS A 8 -9.83 -10.19 -34.01
CA LYS A 8 -9.96 -8.72 -34.01
C LYS A 8 -11.01 -8.23 -33.02
N LEU A 9 -12.14 -8.94 -32.94
CA LEU A 9 -13.20 -8.62 -31.99
C LEU A 9 -12.74 -8.83 -30.54
N ALA A 10 -12.04 -9.94 -30.24
CA ALA A 10 -11.48 -10.20 -28.92
C ALA A 10 -10.46 -9.13 -28.50
N THR A 11 -9.58 -8.70 -29.41
CA THR A 11 -8.62 -7.63 -29.15
C THR A 11 -9.31 -6.29 -28.91
N ALA A 12 -10.35 -5.96 -29.70
CA ALA A 12 -11.11 -4.72 -29.51
C ALA A 12 -11.83 -4.69 -28.16
N VAL A 13 -12.43 -5.81 -27.74
CA VAL A 13 -13.07 -5.92 -26.42
C VAL A 13 -12.05 -5.74 -25.30
N ALA A 14 -10.88 -6.39 -25.39
CA ALA A 14 -9.83 -6.26 -24.38
C ALA A 14 -9.33 -4.80 -24.22
N VAL A 15 -9.09 -4.11 -25.33
CA VAL A 15 -8.69 -2.69 -25.30
C VAL A 15 -9.79 -1.81 -24.71
N PHE A 16 -11.05 -2.06 -25.08
CA PHE A 16 -12.19 -1.30 -24.58
C PHE A 16 -12.38 -1.48 -23.06
N THR A 17 -12.23 -2.72 -22.57
CA THR A 17 -12.30 -3.01 -21.13
C THR A 17 -11.21 -2.33 -20.31
N VAL A 18 -9.99 -2.18 -20.86
CA VAL A 18 -8.90 -1.47 -20.17
C VAL A 18 -9.16 0.05 -20.18
N ALA A 19 -9.66 0.59 -21.29
CA ALA A 19 -9.96 2.01 -21.41
C ALA A 19 -11.13 2.48 -20.51
N LEU A 20 -12.10 1.60 -20.23
CA LEU A 20 -13.28 1.87 -19.40
C LEU A 20 -13.10 1.55 -17.92
N ALA A 21 -11.90 1.14 -17.49
CA ALA A 21 -11.60 0.84 -16.10
C ALA A 21 -10.73 1.91 -15.37
N PRO A 22 -10.92 3.24 -15.57
CA PRO A 22 -10.11 4.22 -14.85
C PRO A 22 -10.34 4.19 -13.33
N GLY A 23 -11.46 3.60 -12.87
CA GLY A 23 -11.77 3.42 -11.45
C GLY A 23 -11.17 2.17 -10.79
N VAL A 24 -10.48 1.30 -11.54
CA VAL A 24 -9.74 0.15 -10.97
C VAL A 24 -8.32 0.58 -10.54
N LEU A 25 -7.87 1.75 -10.98
CA LEU A 25 -6.67 2.38 -10.46
C LEU A 25 -7.03 3.08 -9.15
N ALA A 26 -6.34 2.74 -8.06
CA ALA A 26 -6.53 3.37 -6.76
C ALA A 26 -6.44 4.90 -6.91
N GLN A 27 -7.54 5.60 -6.65
CA GLN A 27 -7.61 7.06 -6.80
C GLN A 27 -6.87 7.81 -5.69
N ASP A 28 -6.64 7.13 -4.56
CA ASP A 28 -5.98 7.67 -3.38
C ASP A 28 -4.99 6.66 -2.80
N LEU A 29 -3.98 7.20 -2.11
CA LEU A 29 -3.05 6.39 -1.34
C LEU A 29 -3.78 5.66 -0.20
N PRO A 30 -3.44 4.39 0.09
CA PRO A 30 -4.20 3.56 1.02
C PRO A 30 -4.19 4.08 2.47
N GLY A 31 -3.22 4.90 2.85
CA GLY A 31 -3.11 5.52 4.17
C GLY A 31 -3.78 6.88 4.30
N LYS A 32 -4.36 7.44 3.23
CA LYS A 32 -4.92 8.80 3.23
C LYS A 32 -5.98 8.94 4.33
N GLY A 33 -5.75 9.89 5.25
CA GLY A 33 -6.64 10.16 6.38
C GLY A 33 -6.51 9.19 7.55
N ILE A 34 -5.56 8.25 7.52
CA ILE A 34 -5.28 7.31 8.60
C ILE A 34 -4.05 7.78 9.38
N VAL A 35 -4.21 7.83 10.71
CA VAL A 35 -3.12 8.09 11.65
C VAL A 35 -2.63 6.78 12.23
N VAL A 36 -1.32 6.58 12.26
CA VAL A 36 -0.69 5.39 12.81
C VAL A 36 0.39 5.78 13.80
N ARG A 37 0.48 5.03 14.89
CA ARG A 37 1.53 5.15 15.89
C ARG A 37 2.23 3.81 16.02
N GLN A 38 3.52 3.77 15.69
CA GLN A 38 4.29 2.54 15.79
C GLN A 38 4.64 2.24 17.24
N ILE A 39 4.76 0.95 17.58
CA ILE A 39 5.34 0.52 18.86
C ILE A 39 6.72 -0.06 18.54
N LYS A 40 7.76 0.45 19.20
CA LYS A 40 9.14 -0.04 19.03
C LYS A 40 9.78 -0.40 20.36
N GLY A 41 10.73 -1.33 20.29
CA GLY A 41 11.59 -1.67 21.42
C GLY A 41 12.58 -0.56 21.74
N GLU A 42 13.24 -0.69 22.89
CA GLU A 42 14.32 0.22 23.33
C GLU A 42 15.65 -0.03 22.60
N ASP A 43 15.76 -1.11 21.83
CA ASP A 43 17.01 -1.49 21.18
C ASP A 43 17.35 -0.64 19.94
N TYR A 44 18.55 -0.07 19.96
CA TYR A 44 19.07 0.80 18.92
C TYR A 44 19.47 0.07 17.64
N THR A 45 19.67 -1.25 17.66
CA THR A 45 20.05 -2.00 16.44
C THR A 45 18.93 -2.06 15.40
N SER A 46 17.68 -1.96 15.84
CA SER A 46 16.48 -2.01 14.98
C SER A 46 16.04 -0.66 14.42
N VAL A 47 16.69 0.44 14.81
CA VAL A 47 16.25 1.82 14.47
C VAL A 47 16.19 2.03 12.96
N PHE A 48 17.16 1.53 12.21
CA PHE A 48 17.16 1.69 10.76
C PHE A 48 15.97 1.00 10.10
N GLN A 49 15.58 -0.18 10.57
CA GLN A 49 14.40 -0.89 10.08
C GLN A 49 13.12 -0.09 10.36
N HIS A 50 13.00 0.49 11.56
CA HIS A 50 11.85 1.34 11.90
C HIS A 50 11.74 2.58 10.99
N LEU A 51 12.87 3.20 10.66
CA LEU A 51 12.90 4.34 9.73
C LEU A 51 12.43 3.95 8.31
N ILE A 52 12.82 2.77 7.81
CA ILE A 52 12.33 2.26 6.51
C ILE A 52 10.81 2.09 6.54
N VAL A 53 10.28 1.47 7.60
CA VAL A 53 8.84 1.23 7.73
C VAL A 53 8.08 2.55 7.85
N GLN A 54 8.58 3.50 8.64
CA GLN A 54 8.01 4.84 8.77
C GLN A 54 7.91 5.53 7.41
N HIS A 55 9.01 5.60 6.66
CA HIS A 55 9.01 6.23 5.34
C HIS A 55 8.10 5.50 4.34
N GLY A 56 7.99 4.17 4.43
CA GLY A 56 7.04 3.41 3.63
C GLY A 56 5.59 3.78 3.93
N LEU A 57 5.22 3.94 5.20
CA LEU A 57 3.89 4.38 5.61
C LEU A 57 3.60 5.81 5.17
N GLU A 58 4.54 6.74 5.32
CA GLU A 58 4.40 8.11 4.82
C GLU A 58 4.19 8.14 3.29
N ALA A 59 4.96 7.35 2.54
CA ALA A 59 4.82 7.21 1.09
C ALA A 59 3.47 6.59 0.68
N LEU A 60 2.88 5.75 1.53
CA LEU A 60 1.54 5.19 1.38
C LEU A 60 0.44 6.13 1.90
N GLY A 61 0.76 7.37 2.30
CA GLY A 61 -0.19 8.42 2.64
C GLY A 61 -0.67 8.44 4.09
N TYR A 62 -0.06 7.65 4.98
CA TYR A 62 -0.38 7.64 6.41
C TYR A 62 0.21 8.87 7.12
N THR A 63 -0.46 9.33 8.17
CA THR A 63 0.13 10.25 9.16
C THR A 63 0.82 9.40 10.23
N VAL A 64 2.14 9.42 10.29
CA VAL A 64 2.90 8.64 11.30
C VAL A 64 3.22 9.53 12.49
N GLU A 65 2.78 9.12 13.67
CA GLU A 65 3.08 9.78 14.95
C GLU A 65 4.35 9.22 15.61
N GLU A 66 4.85 9.94 16.62
CA GLU A 66 5.99 9.53 17.43
C GLU A 66 5.80 8.10 17.99
N PRO A 67 6.78 7.19 17.80
CA PRO A 67 6.64 5.80 18.22
C PRO A 67 6.50 5.67 19.74
N GLN A 68 5.58 4.82 20.17
CA GLN A 68 5.50 4.39 21.56
C GLN A 68 6.64 3.41 21.85
N ILE A 69 7.37 3.66 22.94
CA ILE A 69 8.41 2.75 23.42
C ILE A 69 7.79 1.76 24.39
N ALA A 70 8.00 0.46 24.17
CA ALA A 70 7.55 -0.58 25.07
C ALA A 70 8.59 -1.71 25.18
N ASN A 71 8.61 -2.38 26.32
CA ASN A 71 9.43 -3.56 26.52
C ASN A 71 8.87 -4.72 25.67
N TYR A 72 9.75 -5.54 25.07
CA TYR A 72 9.38 -6.61 24.14
C TYR A 72 8.29 -7.58 24.65
N PRO A 73 8.26 -8.00 25.92
CA PRO A 73 7.18 -8.83 26.45
C PRO A 73 5.80 -8.14 26.43
N THR A 74 5.74 -6.83 26.26
CA THR A 74 4.50 -6.04 26.34
C THR A 74 4.03 -5.55 24.96
N ILE A 75 4.88 -5.60 23.94
CA ILE A 75 4.58 -5.07 22.59
C ILE A 75 3.37 -5.77 21.94
N HIS A 76 3.15 -7.06 22.22
CA HIS A 76 2.07 -7.85 21.59
C HIS A 76 0.69 -7.68 22.25
N ILE A 77 0.59 -6.91 23.33
CA ILE A 77 -0.63 -6.74 24.14
C ILE A 77 -1.44 -5.51 23.70
N ALA A 78 -0.87 -4.67 22.82
CA ALA A 78 -1.45 -3.42 22.34
C ALA A 78 -2.30 -3.58 21.07
#